data_AF-A0A1C5ERK8-F1
#
_entry.id   AF-A0A1C5ERK8-F1
#
_cell.length_a   1.000
_cell.length_b   1.000
_cell.length_c   1.000
_cell.angle_alpha   90.00
_cell.angle_beta   90.00
_cell.angle_gamma   90.00
#
_symmetry.space_group_name_H-M   'P 1'
#
loop_
_entity.id
_entity.type
_entity.pdbx_description
1 polymer ?
#
loop_
_entity_poly.entity_id
_entity_poly.type
_entity_poly.pdbx_seq_one_letter_code
_entity_poly.pdbx_strand_id
1 'polypeptide(L)' 'MPRKVDRVVPLPDGLMPLLTQRQFETYYGVSDWQVLRWIKQGLPVEPIASRQRRFDLRKAQEWHATARPSSGTENP' A
#
# COMPACT_ATOMS: atom_id res chain seq x y z
N MET A 1 2.59 -2.97 40.06
CA MET A 1 2.24 -2.33 38.78
C MET A 1 3.25 -2.75 37.73
N PRO A 2 2.83 -3.25 36.54
CA PRO A 2 3.77 -3.60 35.47
C PRO A 2 4.48 -2.34 34.97
N ARG A 3 5.80 -2.44 34.72
CA ARG A 3 6.62 -1.30 34.26
C ARG A 3 6.35 -1.07 32.77
N LYS A 4 6.56 0.17 32.28
CA LYS A 4 6.32 0.52 30.87
C LYS A 4 7.06 -0.39 29.87
N VAL A 5 8.20 -0.94 30.27
CA VAL A 5 9.03 -1.85 29.47
C VAL A 5 8.40 -3.22 29.24
N ASP A 6 7.53 -3.69 30.14
CA ASP A 6 6.86 -5.00 30.02
C ASP A 6 5.75 -5.01 28.95
N ARG A 7 5.45 -3.86 28.34
CA ARG A 7 4.39 -3.69 27.34
C ARG A 7 4.87 -3.76 25.90
N VAL A 8 6.18 -3.88 25.68
CA VAL A 8 6.75 -3.93 24.33
C VAL A 8 6.69 -5.37 23.84
N VAL A 9 5.71 -5.66 22.98
CA VAL A 9 5.60 -6.96 22.31
C VAL A 9 6.45 -6.91 21.04
N PRO A 10 7.30 -7.90 20.78
CA PRO A 10 8.02 -7.99 19.52
C PRO A 10 7.03 -8.08 18.36
N LEU A 11 7.23 -7.22 17.36
CA LEU A 11 6.40 -7.26 16.15
C LEU A 11 6.78 -8.50 15.33
N PRO A 12 5.81 -9.13 14.63
CA PRO A 12 6.10 -10.19 13.69
C PRO A 12 7.08 -9.72 12.61
N ASP A 13 7.97 -10.62 12.18
CA ASP A 13 8.82 -10.37 11.02
C ASP A 13 7.99 -10.22 9.74
N GLY A 14 8.52 -9.48 8.77
CA GLY A 14 7.87 -9.29 7.47
C GLY A 14 6.76 -8.24 7.43
N LEU A 15 6.59 -7.43 8.48
CA LEU A 15 5.73 -6.25 8.41
C LEU A 15 6.27 -5.25 7.39
N MET A 16 5.61 -5.18 6.23
CA MET A 16 5.86 -4.13 5.26
C MET A 16 5.26 -2.81 5.78
N PRO A 17 6.04 -1.72 5.82
CA PRO A 17 5.49 -0.43 6.23
C PRO A 17 4.43 0.01 5.26
N LEU A 18 3.32 0.55 5.77
CA LEU A 18 2.31 1.18 4.93
C LEU A 18 2.89 2.38 4.21
N LEU A 19 2.91 2.30 2.88
CA LEU A 19 3.49 3.33 2.04
C LEU A 19 2.62 4.57 2.07
N THR A 20 3.28 5.73 2.12
CA THR A 20 2.64 7.00 1.75
C THR A 20 2.35 7.02 0.25
N GLN A 21 1.50 7.93 -0.19
CA GLN A 21 1.19 8.10 -1.60
C GLN A 21 2.44 8.35 -2.47
N ARG A 22 3.34 9.24 -2.05
CA ARG A 22 4.58 9.52 -2.79
C ARG A 22 5.51 8.29 -2.90
N GLN A 23 5.59 7.49 -1.83
CA GLN A 23 6.37 6.25 -1.84
C GLN A 23 5.73 5.21 -2.77
N PHE A 24 4.40 5.14 -2.77
CA PHE A 24 3.64 4.25 -3.65
C PHE A 24 3.81 4.63 -5.13
N GLU A 25 3.73 5.92 -5.47
CA GLU A 25 4.05 6.47 -6.78
C GLU A 25 5.47 6.12 -7.22
N THR A 26 6.44 6.30 -6.32
CA THR A 26 7.85 5.98 -6.58
C THR A 26 8.04 4.48 -6.83
N TYR A 27 7.40 3.62 -6.04
CA TYR A 27 7.50 2.17 -6.17
C TYR A 27 6.93 1.67 -7.52
N TYR A 28 5.78 2.20 -7.93
CA TYR A 28 5.13 1.80 -9.19
C TYR A 28 5.60 2.60 -10.41
N GLY A 29 6.39 3.65 -10.23
CA GLY A 29 6.82 4.54 -11.32
C GLY A 29 5.66 5.30 -11.96
N VAL A 30 4.63 5.65 -11.18
CA VAL A 30 3.39 6.30 -11.67
C VAL A 30 3.16 7.66 -11.03
N SER A 31 2.30 8.47 -11.64
CA SER A 31 1.88 9.77 -11.10
C SER A 31 0.74 9.64 -10.08
N ASP A 32 0.57 10.68 -9.25
CA ASP A 32 -0.57 10.85 -8.32
C ASP A 32 -1.92 10.59 -8.98
N TRP A 33 -2.12 11.12 -10.20
CA TRP A 33 -3.35 10.94 -10.95
C TRP A 33 -3.67 9.46 -11.23
N GLN A 34 -2.65 8.66 -11.57
CA GLN A 34 -2.82 7.24 -11.84
C GLN A 34 -3.22 6.48 -10.55
N VAL A 35 -2.62 6.84 -9.41
CA VAL A 35 -2.98 6.28 -8.11
C VAL A 35 -4.42 6.63 -7.74
N LEU A 36 -4.84 7.89 -7.93
CA LEU A 36 -6.23 8.31 -7.69
C LEU A 36 -7.22 7.55 -8.59
N ARG A 37 -6.84 7.25 -9.83
CA ARG A 37 -7.64 6.42 -10.74
C ARG A 37 -7.78 5.00 -10.20
N TRP A 38 -6.70 4.38 -9.74
CA TRP A 38 -6.75 3.05 -9.13
C TRP A 38 -7.61 3.02 -7.87
N ILE A 39 -7.56 4.04 -7.02
CA ILE A 39 -8.43 4.15 -5.84
C ILE A 39 -9.91 4.14 -6.27
N LYS A 40 -10.28 4.89 -7.32
CA LYS A 40 -11.64 4.87 -7.87
C LYS A 40 -12.04 3.50 -8.44
N GLN A 41 -11.06 2.70 -8.89
CA GLN A 41 -11.24 1.35 -9.40
C GLN A 41 -11.23 0.28 -8.28
N GLY A 42 -11.09 0.67 -7.02
CA GLY A 42 -11.14 -0.24 -5.87
C GLY A 42 -9.79 -0.69 -5.34
N LEU A 43 -8.70 0.03 -5.63
CA LEU A 43 -7.41 -0.20 -4.98
C LEU A 43 -7.57 -0.08 -3.45
N PRO A 44 -7.11 -1.07 -2.66
CA PRO A 44 -7.21 -1.03 -1.20
C PRO A 44 -6.35 0.09 -0.60
N VAL A 45 -6.97 0.88 0.27
CA VAL A 45 -6.32 1.94 1.05
C VAL A 45 -6.62 1.69 2.52
N GLU A 46 -5.58 1.67 3.35
CA GLU A 46 -5.75 1.44 4.78
C GLU A 46 -6.37 2.66 5.46
N PRO A 47 -7.46 2.48 6.23
CA PRO A 47 -8.01 3.56 7.04
C PRO A 47 -7.08 3.82 8.21
N ILE A 48 -6.57 5.05 8.30
CA ILE A 48 -5.86 5.53 9.48
C ILE A 48 -6.64 6.69 10.09
N ALA A 49 -6.45 6.95 11.39
CA ALA A 49 -7.17 8.02 12.10
C ALA A 49 -6.93 9.43 11.52
N SER A 50 -5.86 9.59 10.72
CA SER A 50 -5.56 10.83 10.01
C SER A 50 -6.14 10.82 8.59
N ARG A 51 -6.33 12.00 7.98
CA ARG A 51 -6.76 12.14 6.58
C ARG A 51 -5.72 11.68 5.54
N GLN A 52 -4.60 11.11 5.96
CA GLN A 52 -3.56 10.63 5.05
C GLN A 52 -3.92 9.24 4.49
N ARG A 53 -3.59 9.01 3.23
CA ARG A 53 -3.71 7.70 2.58
C ARG A 53 -2.49 6.83 2.86
N ARG A 54 -2.74 5.56 3.13
CA ARG A 54 -1.72 4.55 3.39
C ARG A 54 -2.00 3.32 2.55
N PHE A 55 -0.96 2.81 1.90
CA PHE A 55 -1.05 1.71 0.96
C PHE A 55 -0.29 0.51 1.50
N ASP A 56 -0.99 -0.60 1.65
CA ASP A 56 -0.37 -1.90 1.86
C ASP A 56 0.07 -2.44 0.51
N LEU A 57 1.39 -2.63 0.36
CA LEU A 57 1.97 -3.06 -0.91
C LEU A 57 1.49 -4.45 -1.32
N ARG A 58 1.32 -5.37 -0.36
CA ARG A 58 0.88 -6.73 -0.64
C ARG A 58 -0.57 -6.73 -1.16
N LYS A 59 -1.45 -5.99 -0.49
CA LYS A 59 -2.85 -5.85 -0.93
C LYS A 59 -2.96 -5.19 -2.30
N ALA A 60 -2.13 -4.19 -2.58
CA ALA A 60 -2.06 -3.55 -3.88
C ALA A 60 -1.61 -4.53 -4.98
N GLN A 61 -0.59 -5.34 -4.73
CA GLN A 61 -0.12 -6.38 -5.65
C GLN A 61 -1.18 -7.46 -5.90
N GLU A 62 -1.86 -7.95 -4.85
CA GLU A 62 -2.98 -8.89 -4.96
C GLU A 62 -4.14 -8.30 -5.77
N TRP A 63 -4.45 -7.01 -5.54
CA TRP A 63 -5.43 -6.29 -6.34
C TRP A 63 -5.00 -6.21 -7.81
N HIS A 64 -3.75 -5.85 -8.10
CA HIS A 64 -3.23 -5.85 -9.47
C HIS A 64 -3.26 -7.24 -10.14
N ALA A 65 -3.00 -8.31 -9.40
CA ALA A 65 -3.07 -9.68 -9.90
C ALA A 65 -4.50 -10.08 -10.29
N THR A 66 -5.49 -9.56 -9.57
CA THR A 66 -6.93 -9.84 -9.81
C THR A 66 -7.55 -8.88 -10.83
N ALA A 67 -7.12 -7.61 -10.82
CA ALA A 67 -7.68 -6.52 -11.61
C ALA A 67 -7.05 -6.40 -13.00
N ARG A 68 -6.10 -7.25 -13.38
CA ARG A 68 -5.46 -7.23 -14.69
C ARG A 68 -6.39 -7.84 -15.75
N PRO A 69 -7.03 -7.06 -16.65
CA PRO A 69 -7.24 -7.55 -17.99
C PRO A 69 -5.86 -7.74 -18.62
N SER A 70 -5.68 -8.78 -19.42
CA SER A 70 -4.47 -9.03 -20.20
C SER A 70 -4.09 -7.83 -21.06
N SER A 71 -3.32 -6.88 -20.54
CA SER A 71 -2.57 -5.92 -21.33
C SER A 71 -1.14 -6.43 -21.45
N GLY A 72 -0.88 -7.06 -22.59
CA GLY A 72 0.43 -7.04 -23.20
C GLY A 72 0.71 -5.61 -23.65
N THR A 73 1.73 -5.01 -23.07
CA THR A 73 2.48 -3.91 -23.68
C THR A 73 3.91 -4.14 -23.22
N GLU A 74 4.60 -4.91 -24.06
CA GLU A 74 5.96 -4.65 -24.48
C GLU A 74 6.30 -3.15 -24.33
N ASN A 75 7.40 -2.86 -23.66
CA ASN A 75 8.03 -1.54 -23.68
C ASN A 75 9.44 -1.75 -24.26
N PRO A 76 9.87 -0.89 -25.20
CA PRO A 76 10.90 -1.16 -26.20
C PRO A 76 12.33 -1.22 -25.64
#